data_AF-A0A2L1KGK1-F1
#
_entry.id   AF-A0A2L1KGK1-F1
#
_cell.length_a   1.000
_cell.length_b   1.000
_cell.length_c   1.000
_cell.angle_alpha   90.00
_cell.angle_beta   90.00
_cell.angle_gamma   90.00
#
_symmetry.space_group_name_H-M   'P 1'
#
loop_
_entity.id
_entity.type
_entity.pdbx_description
1 polymer ?
#
loop_
_entity_poly.entity_id
_entity_poly.type
_entity_poly.pdbx_seq_one_letter_code
_entity_poly.pdbx_strand_id
1 'polypeptide(L)' 'MNSRPIVISCRVFGGRSPKTGRPVGQRHRWSGGAWGKGYCEFCGRTLEEVQEKPELRKA' A
#
# COMPACT_ATOMS: atom_id res chain seq x y z
N MET A 1 13.06 12.48 -13.09
CA MET A 1 13.23 11.80 -11.79
C MET A 1 11.96 11.01 -11.52
N ASN A 2 11.99 9.68 -11.63
CA ASN A 2 10.85 8.85 -11.24
C ASN A 2 10.79 8.79 -9.71
N SER A 3 10.15 9.80 -9.11
CA SER A 3 9.77 9.76 -7.69
C SER A 3 8.90 8.53 -7.49
N ARG A 4 9.33 7.61 -6.62
CA ARG A 4 8.53 6.46 -6.23
C ARG A 4 7.16 6.98 -5.74
N PRO A 5 6.04 6.42 -6.20
CA PRO A 5 4.72 6.90 -5.78
C PRO A 5 4.62 6.86 -4.26
N ILE A 6 4.13 7.95 -3.68
CA ILE A 6 3.81 7.98 -2.25
C ILE A 6 2.57 7.09 -2.09
N VAL A 7 2.66 6.12 -1.19
CA VAL A 7 1.56 5.19 -0.89
C VAL A 7 1.11 5.40 0.55
N ILE A 8 -0.20 5.43 0.74
CA ILE A 8 -0.87 5.45 2.04
C ILE A 8 -0.43 4.20 2.81
N SER A 9 -0.05 4.40 4.07
CA SER A 9 0.43 3.33 4.94
C SER A 9 -0.59 2.18 5.04
N CYS A 10 -0.10 0.93 4.96
CA CYS A 10 -0.90 -0.29 5.18
C CYS A 10 -1.73 -0.22 6.47
N ARG A 11 -1.20 0.45 7.50
CA ARG A 11 -1.87 0.65 8.79
C ARG A 11 -3.23 1.33 8.65
N VAL A 12 -3.38 2.28 7.73
CA VAL A 12 -4.62 3.04 7.53
C VAL A 12 -5.76 2.12 7.11
N PHE A 13 -5.44 1.10 6.31
CA PHE A 13 -6.40 0.09 5.84
C PHE A 13 -6.53 -1.10 6.79
N GLY A 14 -5.97 -1.03 7.99
CA GLY A 14 -6.00 -2.13 8.96
C GLY A 14 -5.09 -3.30 8.59
N GLY A 15 -4.08 -3.09 7.72
CA GLY A 15 -3.18 -4.14 7.29
C GLY A 15 -2.46 -4.81 8.47
N ARG A 16 -2.50 -6.15 8.51
CA ARG A 16 -1.87 -6.96 9.57
C ARG A 16 -0.89 -7.95 8.98
N SER A 17 0.16 -8.23 9.73
CA SER A 17 1.14 -9.26 9.37
C SER A 17 0.49 -10.62 9.55
N PRO A 18 0.37 -11.47 8.51
CA PRO A 18 -0.17 -12.82 8.66
C PRO A 18 0.69 -13.69 9.58
N LYS A 19 1.99 -13.38 9.71
CA LYS A 19 2.93 -14.12 10.56
C LYS A 19 2.77 -13.82 12.05
N THR A 20 2.37 -12.59 12.40
CA THR A 20 2.42 -12.13 13.81
C THR A 20 1.10 -11.53 14.30
N GLY A 21 0.11 -11.35 13.43
CA GLY A 21 -1.15 -10.67 13.74
C GLY A 21 -1.03 -9.17 14.03
N ARG A 22 0.20 -8.63 14.05
CA ARG A 22 0.47 -7.23 14.44
C ARG A 22 0.19 -6.26 13.29
N PRO A 23 -0.18 -4.99 13.58
CA PRO A 23 -0.35 -3.97 12.56
C PRO A 23 0.93 -3.77 11.74
N VAL A 24 0.79 -3.70 10.43
CA VAL A 24 1.91 -3.37 9.53
C VAL A 24 1.96 -1.85 9.38
N GLY A 25 3.16 -1.27 9.44
CA GLY A 25 3.37 0.16 9.26
C GLY A 25 3.25 0.59 7.79
N GLN A 26 4.22 1.37 7.31
CA GLN A 26 4.21 1.92 5.94
C GLN A 26 4.53 0.90 4.83
N ARG A 27 4.74 -0.38 5.17
CA ARG A 27 5.21 -1.38 4.21
C ARG A 27 4.04 -2.10 3.56
N HIS A 28 3.96 -2.01 2.23
CA HIS A 28 3.15 -2.90 1.40
C HIS A 28 4.01 -4.05 0.88
N ARG A 29 3.46 -5.26 0.88
CA ARG A 29 4.02 -6.42 0.20
C ARG A 29 3.05 -6.86 -0.88
N TRP A 30 3.52 -6.94 -2.12
CA TRP A 30 2.70 -7.15 -3.31
C TRP A 30 2.77 -8.60 -3.77
N SER A 31 1.61 -9.24 -3.97
CA SER A 31 1.54 -10.66 -4.34
C SER A 31 2.03 -10.96 -5.76
N GLY A 32 2.12 -9.96 -6.65
CA GLY A 32 2.53 -10.12 -8.04
C GLY A 32 4.03 -10.25 -8.28
N GLY A 33 4.85 -10.39 -7.24
CA GLY A 33 6.32 -10.53 -7.32
C GLY A 33 7.09 -9.27 -7.69
N ALA A 34 6.38 -8.20 -8.07
CA ALA A 34 6.93 -6.89 -8.39
C ALA A 34 6.21 -5.80 -7.60
N TRP A 35 6.87 -4.66 -7.42
CA TRP A 35 6.30 -3.52 -6.71
C TRP A 35 5.01 -3.06 -7.41
N GLY A 36 3.93 -2.93 -6.63
CA GLY A 36 2.62 -2.46 -7.10
C GLY A 36 1.81 -3.47 -7.92
N LYS A 37 2.30 -4.69 -8.11
CA LYS A 37 1.62 -5.70 -8.92
C LYS A 37 0.73 -6.60 -8.05
N GLY A 38 -0.54 -6.71 -8.42
CA GLY A 38 -1.52 -7.51 -7.68
C GLY A 38 -1.99 -6.83 -6.40
N TYR A 39 -2.34 -7.64 -5.40
CA TYR A 39 -2.88 -7.16 -4.13
C TYR A 39 -1.79 -7.10 -3.06
N CYS A 40 -1.95 -6.19 -2.10
CA CYS A 40 -1.12 -6.18 -0.93
C CYS A 40 -1.49 -7.37 -0.02
N GLU A 41 -0.52 -8.20 0.35
CA GLU A 41 -0.72 -9.35 1.24
C GLU A 41 -1.08 -8.98 2.68
N PHE A 42 -0.95 -7.71 3.06
CA PHE A 42 -1.27 -7.24 4.41
C PHE A 42 -2.64 -6.57 4.51
N CYS A 43 -2.96 -5.66 3.59
CA CYS A 43 -4.20 -4.88 3.60
C CYS A 43 -5.19 -5.27 2.49
N GLY A 44 -4.81 -6.15 1.57
CA GLY A 44 -5.65 -6.62 0.47
C GLY A 44 -5.89 -5.61 -0.65
N ARG A 45 -5.26 -4.43 -0.61
CA ARG A 45 -5.46 -3.36 -1.59
C ARG A 45 -4.46 -3.38 -2.74
N THR A 46 -4.86 -2.88 -3.90
CA THR A 46 -3.96 -2.70 -5.05
C THR A 46 -3.16 -1.40 -4.94
N LEU A 47 -2.16 -1.21 -5.81
CA LEU A 47 -1.38 0.03 -5.84
C LEU A 47 -2.25 1.25 -6.10
N GLU A 48 -3.18 1.16 -7.04
CA GLU A 48 -4.03 2.28 -7.45
C GLU A 48 -4.94 2.76 -6.32
N GLU A 49 -5.32 1.86 -5.40
CA GLU A 49 -6.15 2.19 -4.23
C GLU A 49 -5.35 2.88 -3.12
N VAL A 50 -4.06 2.58 -3.00
CA VAL A 50 -3.22 3.08 -1.90
C VAL A 50 -2.29 4.20 -2.33
N GLN A 51 -2.11 4.44 -3.62
CA GLN A 51 -1.28 5.52 -4.12
C GLN A 51 -1.93 6.88 -3.78
N GLU A 52 -1.18 7.76 -3.11
CA GLU A 52 -1.60 9.14 -2.95
C GLU A 52 -1.62 9.80 -4.33
N LYS A 53 -2.80 10.31 -4.71
CA LYS A 53 -3.00 11.09 -5.94
C LYS A 53 -2.93 12.57 -5.58
N PRO A 54 -1.77 13.24 -5.75
CA PRO A 54 -1.62 14.64 -5.37
C PRO A 54 -2.58 15.55 -6.15
N GLU A 55 -2.97 15.18 -7.38
CA GLU A 55 -3.96 15.91 -8.19
C GLU A 55 -5.37 16.03 -7.57
N LEU A 56 -5.75 15.19 -6.61
CA LEU A 56 -7.08 15.24 -5.97
C LEU A 56 -7.13 16.09 -4.70
N ARG A 57 -6.02 16.71 -4.27
CA ARG A 57 -6.01 17.63 -3.10
C ARG A 57 -6.42 19.08 -3.43
N LYS A 58 -6.93 19.34 -4.65
CA LYS A 58 -7.57 20.61 -5.00
C LYS A 58 -9.07 20.41 -5.18
N ALA A 59 -9.82 20.53 -4.09
CA ALA A 59 -11.24 20.89 -4.09
C ALA A 59 -11.43 21.91 -2.97
#